data_AF-A0A6P9AF77-F1
#
_entry.id   AF-A0A6P9AF77-F1
#
_cell.length_a   1.000
_cell.length_b   1.000
_cell.length_c   1.000
_cell.angle_alpha   90.00
_cell.angle_beta   90.00
_cell.angle_gamma   90.00
#
_symmetry.space_group_name_H-M   'P 1'
#
loop_
_entity.id
_entity.type
_entity.pdbx_description
1 polymer ?
#
loop_
_entity_poly.entity_id
_entity_poly.type
_entity_poly.pdbx_seq_one_letter_code
_entity_poly.pdbx_strand_id
1 'polypeptide(L)'
;MFAIMQVETDERRAEFRRKMRTKCEFICKYCQRRFTKPYNLMIHERSHKDDVTFTCEACGKTFKRQDNLKQHRSIHLPCRTATGWTVRV
;
A
#
# COMPACT_ATOMS: atom_id res chain seq x y z
N MET A 1 8.45 -7.14 51.78
CA MET A 1 7.10 -7.41 51.24
C MET A 1 6.60 -6.23 50.37
N PHE A 2 7.30 -5.85 49.29
CA PHE A 2 6.83 -4.76 48.38
C PHE A 2 7.34 -4.90 46.92
N ALA A 3 7.65 -6.13 46.46
CA ALA A 3 8.20 -6.34 45.10
C ALA A 3 7.19 -6.92 44.10
N ILE A 4 5.97 -7.24 44.51
CA ILE A 4 5.04 -8.06 43.71
C ILE A 4 3.90 -7.25 43.06
N MET A 5 3.71 -5.97 43.41
CA MET A 5 2.56 -5.17 42.93
C MET A 5 2.82 -4.35 41.64
N GLN A 6 4.00 -4.42 41.03
CA GLN A 6 4.30 -3.65 39.81
C GLN A 6 3.98 -4.43 38.52
N VAL A 7 4.01 -5.76 38.55
CA VAL A 7 3.83 -6.63 37.37
C VAL A 7 2.39 -6.60 36.84
N GLU A 8 1.38 -6.53 37.72
CA GLU A 8 -0.04 -6.49 37.33
C GLU A 8 -0.42 -5.21 36.53
N THR A 9 0.36 -4.14 36.65
CA THR A 9 0.12 -2.89 35.91
C THR A 9 0.78 -2.86 34.54
N ASP A 10 1.91 -3.55 34.35
CA ASP A 10 2.57 -3.65 33.04
C ASP A 10 1.87 -4.66 32.13
N GLU A 11 1.32 -5.75 32.67
CA GLU A 11 0.52 -6.71 31.90
C GLU A 11 -0.81 -6.11 31.44
N ARG A 12 -1.52 -5.35 32.28
CA ARG A 12 -2.72 -4.61 31.83
C ARG A 12 -2.38 -3.54 30.80
N ARG A 13 -1.22 -2.87 30.91
CA ARG A 13 -0.70 -1.97 29.85
C ARG A 13 -0.34 -2.75 28.60
N ALA A 14 0.27 -3.93 28.70
CA ALA A 14 0.65 -4.79 27.59
C ALA A 14 -0.58 -5.36 26.88
N GLU A 15 -1.61 -5.78 27.60
CA GLU A 15 -2.90 -6.19 27.06
C GLU A 15 -3.67 -5.02 26.46
N PHE A 16 -3.67 -3.83 27.08
CA PHE A 16 -4.22 -2.63 26.48
C PHE A 16 -3.50 -2.29 25.16
N ARG A 17 -2.16 -2.40 25.12
CA ARG A 17 -1.34 -2.28 23.90
C ARG A 17 -1.69 -3.38 22.87
N ARG A 18 -1.89 -4.64 23.29
CA ARG A 18 -2.31 -5.77 22.42
C ARG A 18 -3.74 -5.59 21.90
N LYS A 19 -4.67 -5.07 22.71
CA LYS A 19 -6.09 -4.84 22.38
C LYS A 19 -6.28 -3.62 21.48
N MET A 20 -5.46 -2.59 21.67
CA MET A 20 -5.35 -1.42 20.77
C MET A 20 -4.76 -1.80 19.40
N ARG A 21 -3.96 -2.87 19.32
CA ARG A 21 -3.45 -3.43 18.05
C ARG A 21 -4.55 -4.10 17.20
N THR A 22 -5.64 -4.58 17.82
CA THR A 22 -6.77 -5.24 17.15
C THR A 22 -8.01 -4.37 16.92
N LYS A 23 -8.14 -3.21 17.57
CA LYS A 23 -9.35 -2.36 17.48
C LYS A 23 -9.21 -1.14 16.55
N CYS A 24 -8.00 -0.83 16.08
CA CYS A 24 -7.75 0.33 15.23
C CYS A 24 -7.08 -0.10 13.93
N GLU A 25 -7.83 -0.78 13.07
CA GLU A 25 -7.37 -1.21 11.76
C GLU A 25 -7.86 -0.23 10.68
N PHE A 26 -7.13 0.87 10.50
CA PHE A 26 -7.28 1.71 9.32
C PHE A 26 -6.13 1.39 8.37
N ILE A 27 -6.42 0.58 7.35
CA ILE A 27 -5.42 0.07 6.40
C ILE A 27 -5.49 0.88 5.11
N CYS A 28 -4.34 1.33 4.61
CA CYS A 28 -4.27 1.99 3.32
C CYS A 28 -4.52 1.00 2.18
N LYS A 29 -5.48 1.32 1.31
CA LYS A 29 -5.81 0.49 0.15
C LYS A 29 -4.71 0.43 -0.92
N TYR A 30 -3.78 1.39 -0.94
CA TYR A 30 -2.73 1.48 -1.95
C TYR A 30 -1.43 0.78 -1.55
N CYS A 31 -1.04 0.83 -0.27
CA CYS A 31 0.22 0.25 0.21
C CYS A 31 0.11 -0.63 1.46
N GLN A 32 -1.11 -0.94 1.91
CA GLN A 32 -1.39 -1.83 3.04
C GLN A 32 -0.77 -1.40 4.38
N ARG A 33 -0.32 -0.15 4.48
CA ARG A 33 0.20 0.43 5.71
C ARG A 33 -0.94 0.65 6.72
N ARG A 34 -0.69 0.28 7.98
CA ARG A 34 -1.68 0.33 9.07
C ARG A 34 -1.56 1.64 9.84
N PHE A 35 -2.70 2.22 10.18
CA PHE A 35 -2.80 3.45 10.97
C PHE A 35 -3.72 3.23 12.17
N THR A 36 -3.33 3.83 13.30
CA THR A 36 -4.11 3.79 14.56
C THR A 36 -5.30 4.74 14.55
N LYS A 37 -5.35 5.72 13.65
CA LYS A 37 -6.40 6.73 13.60
C LYS A 37 -6.85 6.98 12.14
N PRO A 38 -8.15 7.21 11.89
CA PRO A 38 -8.67 7.38 10.53
C PRO A 38 -8.16 8.67 9.88
N TYR A 39 -7.96 9.76 10.63
CA TYR A 39 -7.43 11.01 10.07
C TYR A 39 -5.99 10.86 9.55
N ASN A 40 -5.17 10.04 10.21
CA ASN A 40 -3.81 9.75 9.74
C ASN A 40 -3.84 8.96 8.44
N LEU A 41 -4.75 7.97 8.32
CA LEU A 41 -4.99 7.26 7.07
C LEU A 41 -5.42 8.24 5.97
N MET A 42 -6.37 9.13 6.24
CA MET A 42 -6.87 10.10 5.26
C MET A 42 -5.78 11.04 4.74
N ILE A 43 -4.91 11.56 5.61
CA ILE A 43 -3.75 12.40 5.20
C ILE A 43 -2.76 11.56 4.38
N HIS A 44 -2.50 10.33 4.80
CA HIS A 44 -1.64 9.41 4.05
C HIS A 44 -2.21 9.03 2.68
N GLU A 45 -3.51 8.80 2.56
CA GLU A 45 -4.16 8.55 1.26
C GLU A 45 -4.11 9.76 0.32
N ARG A 46 -3.96 10.98 0.85
CA ARG A 46 -3.67 12.15 0.02
C ARG A 46 -2.26 12.12 -0.55
N SER A 47 -1.26 11.64 0.18
CA SER A 47 0.09 11.48 -0.39
C SER A 47 0.10 10.45 -1.50
N HIS A 48 -0.74 9.41 -1.41
CA HIS A 48 -0.98 8.50 -2.53
C HIS A 48 -1.61 9.21 -3.72
N LYS A 49 -2.41 10.27 -3.58
CA LYS A 49 -2.88 11.00 -4.76
C LYS A 49 -1.73 11.61 -5.58
N ASP A 50 -0.63 11.94 -4.92
CA ASP A 50 0.59 12.48 -5.53
C ASP A 50 1.63 11.38 -5.86
N ASP A 51 1.48 10.18 -5.29
CA ASP A 51 2.41 9.04 -5.36
C ASP A 51 1.76 7.74 -5.91
N VAL A 52 0.52 7.79 -6.40
CA VAL A 52 -0.18 6.64 -6.98
C VAL A 52 0.53 6.35 -8.29
N THR A 53 1.41 5.37 -8.17
CA THR A 53 2.13 4.82 -9.29
C THR A 53 1.30 3.66 -9.85
N PHE A 54 1.04 3.75 -11.13
CA PHE A 54 0.33 2.74 -11.91
C PHE A 54 1.37 1.78 -12.47
N THR A 55 1.36 0.54 -12.01
CA THR A 55 2.32 -0.48 -12.43
C THR A 55 1.78 -1.26 -13.63
N CYS A 56 2.61 -1.48 -14.63
CA CYS A 56 2.29 -2.40 -15.72
C CYS A 56 2.50 -3.84 -15.26
N GLU A 57 1.44 -4.66 -15.28
CA GLU A 57 1.51 -6.07 -14.88
C GLU A 57 2.33 -6.93 -15.85
N ALA A 58 2.50 -6.49 -17.10
CA ALA A 58 3.24 -7.24 -18.12
C ALA A 58 4.77 -7.08 -18.00
N CYS A 59 5.27 -5.94 -17.49
CA CYS A 59 6.72 -5.66 -17.44
C CYS A 59 7.20 -5.00 -16.14
N GLY A 60 6.32 -4.74 -15.19
CA GLY A 60 6.65 -4.14 -13.90
C GLY A 60 6.99 -2.65 -13.92
N LYS A 61 6.93 -1.95 -15.08
CA LYS A 61 7.20 -0.50 -15.16
C LYS A 61 6.13 0.30 -14.42
N THR A 62 6.55 1.25 -13.59
CA THR A 62 5.68 2.14 -12.80
C THR A 62 5.55 3.52 -13.44
N PHE A 63 4.32 4.06 -13.45
CA PHE A 63 3.99 5.36 -14.04
C PHE A 63 3.28 6.24 -13.04
N LYS A 64 3.62 7.53 -12.96
CA LYS A 64 2.94 8.48 -12.05
C LYS A 64 1.49 8.81 -12.43
N ARG A 65 1.06 8.47 -13.65
CA ARG A 65 -0.28 8.77 -14.15
C ARG A 65 -0.89 7.59 -14.91
N GLN A 66 -2.21 7.46 -14.81
CA GLN A 66 -2.95 6.35 -15.40
C GLN A 66 -2.99 6.40 -16.93
N ASP A 67 -3.05 7.60 -17.51
CA ASP A 67 -2.99 7.84 -18.95
C ASP A 67 -1.65 7.38 -19.55
N ASN A 68 -0.54 7.63 -18.85
CA ASN A 68 0.77 7.13 -19.25
C ASN A 68 0.83 5.60 -19.23
N LEU A 69 0.29 4.95 -18.19
CA LEU A 69 0.18 3.49 -18.17
C LEU A 69 -0.70 2.98 -19.33
N LYS A 70 -1.81 3.65 -19.61
CA LYS A 70 -2.74 3.26 -20.68
C LYS A 70 -2.08 3.34 -22.06
N GLN A 71 -1.32 4.40 -22.33
CA GLN A 71 -0.50 4.50 -23.54
C GLN A 71 0.59 3.42 -23.56
N HIS A 72 1.27 3.19 -22.45
CA HIS A 72 2.29 2.15 -22.33
C HIS A 72 1.75 0.72 -22.54
N ARG A 73 0.48 0.45 -22.27
CA ARG A 73 -0.12 -0.86 -22.57
C ARG A 73 -0.19 -1.15 -24.08
N SER A 74 -0.22 -0.12 -24.93
CA SER A 74 -0.28 -0.29 -26.38
C SER A 74 1.02 -0.87 -26.98
N ILE A 75 2.14 -0.71 -26.29
CA ILE A 75 3.44 -1.21 -26.75
C ILE A 75 3.59 -2.72 -26.48
N HIS A 76 2.85 -3.23 -25.49
CA HIS A 76 2.69 -4.67 -25.25
C HIS A 76 1.74 -5.35 -26.23
N LEU A 77 0.88 -4.58 -26.91
CA LEU A 77 0.06 -5.12 -27.99
C LEU A 77 0.98 -5.41 -29.19
N PRO A 78 0.93 -6.62 -29.73
CA PRO A 78 1.82 -6.98 -30.81
C PRO A 78 1.40 -6.23 -32.07
N CYS A 79 2.32 -5.42 -32.61
CA CYS A 79 2.12 -4.79 -33.90
C CYS A 79 2.28 -5.88 -34.97
N ARG A 80 1.26 -6.09 -35.80
CA ARG A 80 1.40 -6.94 -36.99
C ARG A 80 2.30 -6.22 -37.97
N THR A 81 3.51 -6.72 -38.14
CA THR A 81 4.40 -6.30 -39.21
C THR A 81 4.44 -7.36 -40.29
N ALA A 82 4.96 -7.02 -41.48
CA ALA A 82 5.04 -7.95 -42.61
C ALA A 82 5.83 -9.24 -42.30
N THR A 83 6.59 -9.28 -41.20
CA THR A 83 7.41 -10.41 -40.77
C THR A 83 6.92 -11.11 -39.49
N GLY A 84 5.73 -10.77 -38.97
CA GLY A 84 5.11 -11.47 -37.83
C GLY A 84 4.60 -10.56 -36.71
N TRP A 85 4.56 -11.10 -35.48
CA TRP A 85 4.12 -10.37 -34.28
C TRP A 85 5.35 -9.93 -33.47
N THR A 86 5.57 -8.62 -33.35
CA THR A 86 6.66 -8.07 -32.52
C THR A 86 6.08 -7.23 -31.38
N VAL A 87 6.48 -7.53 -30.15
CA VAL A 87 6.18 -6.68 -28.97
C VAL A 87 7.29 -5.64 -28.86
N ARG A 88 6.93 -4.36 -28.72
CA ARG A 88 7.89 -3.25 -28.65
C ARG A 88 8.01 -2.84 -27.17
N VAL A 89 9.09 -3.24 -26.50
CA VAL A 89 9.31 -3.07 -25.04
C VAL A 89 10.27 -1.93 -24.68
#